data_AF-A0A820RP77-F1
#
_entry.id   AF-A0A820RP77-F1
#
_cell.length_a   1.000
_cell.length_b   1.000
_cell.length_c   1.000
_cell.angle_alpha   90.00
_cell.angle_beta   90.00
_cell.angle_gamma   90.00
#
_symmetry.space_group_name_H-M   'P 1'
#
loop_
_entity.id
_entity.type
_entity.pdbx_description
1 polymer ?
#
loop_
_entity_poly.entity_id
_entity_poly.type
_entity_poly.pdbx_seq_one_letter_code
_entity_poly.pdbx_strand_id
1 'polypeptide(L)'
;AIRKFKKYNLDALFVLTHAPGQSAYNVVERRMAPLSHDLAGLILPHDHFGTHLNDSGVTVNADLERTNFKKAGEVLAEVWCGSVIDEYSVVAEYIDPPASTPEEIRLIDAKLTMTNLLNRVCEEEEDEEPVEQ
;
A
#
# COMPACT_ATOMS: atom_id res chain seq x y z
N ALA A 1 -2.79 -20.95 5.25
CA ALA A 1 -1.98 -21.54 4.17
C ALA A 1 -2.61 -22.82 3.62
N ILE A 2 -2.71 -23.93 4.38
CA ILE A 2 -3.16 -25.26 3.89
C ILE A 2 -4.49 -25.27 3.12
N ARG A 3 -5.52 -24.55 3.62
CA ARG A 3 -6.83 -24.45 2.94
C ARG A 3 -6.74 -23.82 1.55
N LYS A 4 -5.78 -22.91 1.32
CA LYS A 4 -5.58 -22.27 0.01
C LYS A 4 -4.90 -23.22 -0.97
N PHE A 5 -3.87 -23.97 -0.53
CA PHE A 5 -3.23 -25.00 -1.36
C PHE A 5 -4.24 -26.07 -1.81
N LYS A 6 -5.13 -26.51 -0.91
CA LYS A 6 -6.21 -27.44 -1.27
C LYS A 6 -7.26 -26.82 -2.19
N LYS A 7 -7.58 -25.52 -2.02
CA LYS A 7 -8.56 -24.82 -2.87
C LYS A 7 -8.08 -24.69 -4.32
N TYR A 8 -6.80 -24.40 -4.51
CA TYR A 8 -6.18 -24.17 -5.83
C TYR A 8 -5.36 -25.38 -6.33
N ASN A 9 -5.48 -26.54 -5.67
CA ASN A 9 -4.72 -27.76 -5.98
C ASN A 9 -3.20 -27.55 -6.22
N LEU A 10 -2.56 -26.77 -5.35
CA LEU A 10 -1.13 -26.45 -5.47
C LEU A 10 -0.27 -27.49 -4.73
N ASP A 11 0.78 -27.99 -5.38
CA ASP A 11 1.78 -28.87 -4.76
C ASP A 11 2.87 -28.08 -4.01
N ALA A 12 3.25 -26.90 -4.53
CA ALA A 12 4.23 -26.01 -3.91
C ALA A 12 4.02 -24.55 -4.33
N LEU A 13 4.48 -23.61 -3.49
CA LEU A 13 4.53 -22.18 -3.80
C LEU A 13 5.93 -21.67 -3.45
N PHE A 14 6.66 -21.17 -4.44
CA PHE A 14 7.98 -20.56 -4.25
C PHE A 14 7.84 -19.04 -4.36
N VAL A 15 8.14 -18.33 -3.28
CA VAL A 15 8.16 -16.87 -3.26
C VAL A 15 9.61 -16.42 -3.23
N LEU A 16 10.07 -15.80 -4.32
CA LEU A 16 11.40 -15.22 -4.42
C LEU A 16 11.30 -13.74 -4.09
N THR A 17 11.90 -13.32 -2.97
CA THR A 17 12.05 -11.91 -2.62
C THR A 17 13.53 -11.54 -2.59
N HIS A 18 13.83 -10.28 -2.89
CA HIS A 18 15.19 -9.77 -2.69
C HIS A 18 15.55 -9.81 -1.20
N ALA A 19 16.79 -10.18 -0.90
CA ALA A 19 17.30 -10.16 0.47
C ALA A 19 17.25 -8.72 1.05
N PRO A 20 17.11 -8.56 2.38
CA PRO A 20 17.18 -7.25 3.02
C PRO A 20 18.43 -6.47 2.57
N GLY A 21 18.28 -5.21 2.16
CA GLY A 21 19.37 -4.38 1.62
C GLY A 21 19.66 -4.55 0.12
N GLN A 22 19.06 -5.53 -0.55
CA GLN A 22 19.05 -5.64 -2.02
C GLN A 22 17.79 -5.04 -2.65
N SER A 23 16.99 -4.35 -1.85
CA SER A 23 15.71 -3.77 -2.26
C SER A 23 15.89 -2.69 -3.35
N ALA A 24 17.05 -2.02 -3.38
CA ALA A 24 17.46 -1.13 -4.46
C ALA A 24 17.53 -1.80 -5.85
N TYR A 25 17.63 -3.13 -5.93
CA TYR A 25 17.60 -3.87 -7.20
C TYR A 25 16.18 -4.26 -7.63
N ASN A 26 15.21 -4.19 -6.72
CA ASN A 26 13.80 -4.41 -7.03
C ASN A 26 13.34 -3.37 -8.06
N VAL A 27 12.86 -3.84 -9.21
CA VAL A 27 12.42 -2.97 -10.30
C VAL A 27 11.25 -2.10 -9.86
N VAL A 28 10.34 -2.62 -9.03
CA VAL A 28 9.19 -1.86 -8.53
C VAL A 28 9.65 -0.72 -7.62
N GLU A 29 10.53 -1.00 -6.65
CA GLU A 29 11.06 0.03 -5.75
C GLU A 29 11.83 1.11 -6.51
N ARG A 30 12.62 0.73 -7.54
CA ARG A 30 13.31 1.72 -8.38
C ARG A 30 12.35 2.59 -9.17
N ARG A 31 11.27 2.02 -9.72
CA ARG A 31 10.25 2.79 -10.44
C ARG A 31 9.45 3.70 -9.51
N MET A 32 9.29 3.32 -8.25
CA MET A 32 8.61 4.14 -7.23
C MET A 32 9.54 5.14 -6.52
N ALA A 33 10.86 5.07 -6.73
CA ALA A 33 11.83 5.96 -6.08
C ALA A 33 11.53 7.47 -6.24
N PRO A 34 11.01 7.96 -7.39
CA PRO A 34 10.61 9.36 -7.55
C PRO A 34 9.55 9.79 -6.52
N LEU A 35 8.56 8.94 -6.23
CA LEU A 35 7.50 9.25 -5.26
C LEU A 35 8.04 9.44 -3.85
N SER A 36 9.04 8.64 -3.46
CA SER A 36 9.71 8.78 -2.17
C SER A 36 10.57 10.05 -2.13
N HIS A 37 11.16 10.43 -3.25
CA HIS A 37 11.92 11.68 -3.38
C HIS A 37 11.00 12.91 -3.25
N ASP A 38 9.81 12.89 -3.85
CA ASP A 38 8.86 14.01 -3.77
C ASP A 38 8.36 14.28 -2.35
N LEU A 39 8.34 13.23 -1.51
CA LEU A 39 8.00 13.34 -0.08
C LEU A 39 9.22 13.63 0.81
N ALA A 40 10.44 13.49 0.30
CA ALA A 40 11.64 13.65 1.10
C ALA A 40 11.77 15.12 1.57
N GLY A 41 11.74 15.31 2.89
CA GLY A 41 11.83 16.65 3.49
C GLY A 41 10.51 17.43 3.51
N LEU A 42 9.40 16.82 3.08
CA LEU A 42 8.08 17.42 3.23
C LEU A 42 7.70 17.45 4.71
N ILE A 43 7.41 18.65 5.23
CA ILE A 43 6.94 18.85 6.61
C ILE A 43 5.45 19.19 6.55
N LEU A 44 4.62 18.29 7.07
CA LEU A 44 3.18 18.49 7.13
C LEU A 44 2.76 19.03 8.51
N PRO A 45 1.90 20.06 8.57
CA PRO A 45 1.36 20.52 9.82
C PRO A 45 0.44 19.45 10.43
N HIS A 46 0.66 19.13 11.70
CA HIS A 46 -0.14 18.16 12.45
C HIS A 46 -1.50 18.70 12.90
N ASP A 47 -1.71 20.03 12.82
CA ASP A 47 -2.80 20.78 13.42
C ASP A 47 -3.47 21.73 12.42
N HIS A 48 -3.60 21.32 11.15
CA HIS A 48 -4.14 22.14 10.07
C HIS A 48 -5.48 22.84 10.39
N PHE A 49 -6.36 22.19 11.14
CA PHE A 49 -7.66 22.71 11.59
C PHE A 49 -7.67 23.14 13.07
N GLY A 50 -6.49 23.23 13.69
CA GLY A 50 -6.29 23.54 15.10
C GLY A 50 -5.69 22.39 15.89
N THR A 51 -5.18 22.72 17.08
CA THR A 51 -4.54 21.74 17.97
C THR A 51 -5.56 20.76 18.53
N HIS A 52 -5.26 19.47 18.38
CA HIS A 52 -5.99 18.36 19.00
C HIS A 52 -5.21 17.76 20.18
N LEU A 53 -4.07 18.37 20.54
CA LEU A 53 -3.14 17.92 21.58
C LEU A 53 -3.18 18.88 22.77
N ASN A 54 -2.98 18.34 23.97
CA ASN A 54 -2.68 19.15 25.16
C ASN A 54 -1.18 19.50 25.26
N ASP A 55 -0.80 20.25 26.29
CA ASP A 55 0.59 20.67 26.54
C ASP A 55 1.57 19.49 26.74
N SER A 56 1.05 18.30 27.06
CA SER A 56 1.83 17.06 27.19
C SER A 56 1.89 16.25 25.89
N GLY A 57 1.31 16.75 24.78
CA GLY A 57 1.27 16.06 23.49
C GLY A 57 0.27 14.90 23.42
N VAL A 58 -0.70 14.84 24.33
CA VAL A 58 -1.74 13.80 24.35
C VAL A 58 -2.98 14.28 23.62
N THR A 59 -3.55 13.43 22.76
CA THR A 59 -4.80 13.68 22.05
C THR A 59 -5.95 13.94 23.03
N VAL A 60 -6.53 15.14 22.94
CA VAL A 60 -7.74 15.53 23.69
C VAL A 60 -9.00 15.51 22.81
N ASN A 61 -8.84 15.59 21.48
CA ASN A 61 -9.94 15.58 20.53
C ASN A 61 -9.66 14.61 19.37
N ALA A 62 -10.19 13.39 19.48
CA ALA A 62 -9.96 12.32 18.50
C ALA A 62 -10.59 12.60 17.13
N ASP A 63 -11.73 13.31 17.09
CA ASP A 63 -12.37 13.64 15.81
C ASP A 63 -11.57 14.70 15.05
N LEU A 64 -11.03 15.69 15.77
CA LEU A 64 -10.14 16.70 15.19
C LEU A 64 -8.80 16.10 14.77
N GLU A 65 -8.24 15.16 15.55
CA GLU A 65 -7.06 14.39 15.18
C GLU A 65 -7.26 13.65 13.85
N ARG A 66 -8.38 12.93 13.69
CA ARG A 66 -8.72 12.23 12.44
C ARG A 66 -8.83 13.19 11.26
N THR A 67 -9.45 14.35 11.47
CA THR A 67 -9.65 15.36 10.41
C THR A 67 -8.31 15.98 9.99
N ASN A 68 -7.43 16.28 10.95
CA ASN A 68 -6.07 16.74 10.67
C ASN A 68 -5.23 15.68 9.95
N PHE A 69 -5.32 14.42 10.39
CA PHE A 69 -4.60 13.30 9.78
C PHE A 69 -5.06 13.07 8.33
N LYS A 70 -6.37 13.09 8.09
CA LYS A 70 -6.95 13.01 6.74
C LYS A 70 -6.38 14.11 5.85
N LYS A 71 -6.31 15.36 6.33
CA LYS A 71 -5.76 16.46 5.55
C LYS A 71 -4.28 16.26 5.21
N ALA A 72 -3.48 15.75 6.14
CA ALA A 72 -2.10 15.37 5.84
C ALA A 72 -2.02 14.31 4.73
N GLY A 73 -2.89 13.30 4.77
CA GLY A 73 -3.01 12.28 3.73
C GLY A 73 -3.44 12.83 2.37
N GLU A 74 -4.40 13.76 2.34
CA GLU A 74 -4.82 14.46 1.12
C GLU A 74 -3.68 15.27 0.49
N VAL A 75 -2.87 15.96 1.31
CA VAL A 75 -1.70 16.70 0.81
C VAL A 75 -0.65 15.76 0.23
N LEU A 76 -0.42 14.59 0.84
CA LEU A 76 0.47 13.57 0.27
C LEU A 76 -0.02 13.08 -1.10
N ALA A 77 -1.32 12.81 -1.20
CA ALA A 77 -1.93 12.38 -2.45
C ALA A 77 -1.82 13.47 -3.53
N GLU A 78 -2.03 14.74 -3.18
CA GLU A 78 -1.87 15.88 -4.09
C GLU A 78 -0.42 16.01 -4.60
N VAL A 79 0.57 15.86 -3.72
CA VAL A 79 1.99 15.88 -4.10
C VAL A 79 2.29 14.76 -5.10
N TRP A 80 1.84 13.54 -4.85
CA TRP A 80 2.05 12.42 -5.77
C TRP A 80 1.33 12.59 -7.10
N CYS A 81 0.12 13.14 -7.11
CA CYS A 81 -0.62 13.42 -8.35
C CYS A 81 0.10 14.44 -9.27
N GLY A 82 1.04 15.23 -8.72
CA GLY A 82 1.90 16.11 -9.51
C GLY A 82 3.00 15.39 -10.30
N SER A 83 3.23 14.11 -10.03
CA SER A 83 4.35 13.34 -10.57
C SER A 83 3.96 12.45 -11.75
N VAL A 84 4.95 12.12 -12.59
CA VAL A 84 4.80 11.25 -13.75
C VAL A 84 5.81 10.12 -13.63
N ILE A 85 5.35 8.87 -13.74
CA ILE A 85 6.18 7.67 -13.71
C ILE A 85 6.01 6.93 -15.02
N ASP A 86 7.12 6.71 -15.74
CA ASP A 86 7.15 6.00 -17.02
C ASP A 86 6.15 6.54 -18.04
N GLU A 87 6.05 7.88 -18.15
CA GLU A 87 5.11 8.58 -19.04
C GLU A 87 3.63 8.51 -18.62
N TYR A 88 3.33 7.85 -17.49
CA TYR A 88 1.98 7.81 -16.92
C TYR A 88 1.87 8.78 -15.73
N SER A 89 0.84 9.63 -15.75
CA SER A 89 0.52 10.48 -14.61
C SER A 89 0.10 9.63 -13.41
N VAL A 90 0.62 10.00 -12.24
CA VAL A 90 0.30 9.31 -10.99
C VAL A 90 -1.10 9.72 -10.54
N VAL A 91 -1.87 8.75 -10.06
CA VAL A 91 -3.19 8.97 -9.45
C VAL A 91 -3.11 8.48 -8.02
N ALA A 92 -3.35 9.37 -7.06
CA ALA A 92 -3.34 9.08 -5.65
C ALA A 92 -4.56 9.72 -4.98
N GLU A 93 -5.14 9.00 -4.03
CA GLU A 93 -6.29 9.46 -3.25
C GLU A 93 -6.11 9.01 -1.79
N TYR A 94 -6.52 9.85 -0.84
CA TYR A 94 -6.63 9.45 0.55
C TYR A 94 -7.86 8.56 0.73
N ILE A 95 -7.67 7.37 1.29
CA ILE A 95 -8.75 6.45 1.62
C ILE A 95 -8.84 6.35 3.14
N ASP A 96 -10.05 6.56 3.68
CA ASP A 96 -10.30 6.40 5.11
C ASP A 96 -9.94 4.97 5.53
N PRO A 97 -9.10 4.79 6.58
CA PRO A 97 -8.71 3.47 7.01
C PRO A 97 -9.93 2.69 7.50
N PRO A 98 -10.02 1.38 7.20
CA PRO A 98 -11.12 0.57 7.69
C PRO A 98 -11.14 0.59 9.22
N ALA A 99 -12.34 0.48 9.80
CA ALA A 99 -12.50 0.32 11.26
C ALA A 99 -11.93 -1.05 11.66
N SER A 100 -10.63 -1.10 11.92
CA SER A 100 -9.88 -2.32 12.22
C SER A 100 -8.86 -2.02 13.30
N THR A 101 -8.59 -3.00 14.16
CA THR A 101 -7.53 -2.90 15.17
C THR A 101 -6.14 -2.81 14.50
N PRO A 102 -5.12 -2.22 15.15
CA PRO A 102 -3.77 -2.13 14.59
C PRO A 102 -3.13 -3.47 14.20
N GLU A 103 -3.56 -4.57 14.82
CA GLU A 103 -3.15 -5.93 14.43
C GLU A 103 -3.86 -6.41 13.17
N GLU A 104 -5.14 -6.07 13.02
CA GLU A 104 -5.91 -6.37 11.81
C GLU A 104 -5.38 -5.60 10.59
N ILE A 105 -4.98 -4.33 10.74
CA ILE A 105 -4.40 -3.53 9.65
C ILE A 105 -3.13 -4.19 9.08
N ARG A 106 -2.19 -4.61 9.94
CA ARG A 106 -0.97 -5.30 9.50
C ARG A 106 -1.27 -6.66 8.87
N LEU A 107 -2.28 -7.36 9.39
CA LEU A 107 -2.70 -8.65 8.86
C LEU A 107 -3.41 -8.51 7.50
N ILE A 108 -4.12 -7.39 7.27
CA ILE A 108 -4.79 -7.07 6.01
C ILE A 108 -3.77 -6.96 4.88
N ASP A 109 -2.66 -6.23 5.06
CA ASP A 109 -1.65 -6.05 3.99
C ASP A 109 -1.03 -7.37 3.54
N ALA A 110 -0.59 -8.21 4.49
CA ALA A 110 0.00 -9.51 4.18
C ALA A 110 -1.02 -10.49 3.56
N LYS A 111 -2.26 -10.48 4.09
CA LYS A 111 -3.34 -11.35 3.61
C LYS A 111 -3.84 -10.92 2.24
N LEU A 112 -3.95 -9.61 1.98
CA LEU A 112 -4.34 -9.04 0.69
C LEU A 112 -3.28 -9.36 -0.35
N THR A 113 -2.00 -9.09 -0.06
CA THR A 113 -0.87 -9.40 -0.96
C THR A 113 -0.85 -10.88 -1.34
N MET A 114 -0.96 -11.78 -0.35
CA MET A 114 -0.97 -13.22 -0.60
C MET A 114 -2.22 -13.71 -1.34
N THR A 115 -3.35 -13.01 -1.18
CA THR A 115 -4.58 -13.36 -1.91
C THR A 115 -4.50 -12.88 -3.36
N ASN A 116 -3.97 -11.68 -3.60
CA ASN A 116 -3.76 -11.14 -4.94
C ASN A 116 -2.73 -11.95 -5.74
N LEU A 117 -1.64 -12.38 -5.11
CA LEU A 117 -0.65 -13.25 -5.77
C LEU A 117 -1.26 -14.58 -6.22
N LEU A 118 -2.06 -15.20 -5.35
CA LEU A 118 -2.72 -16.47 -5.68
C LEU A 118 -3.79 -16.29 -6.76
N ASN A 119 -4.53 -15.19 -6.75
CA ASN A 119 -5.53 -14.93 -7.79
C ASN A 119 -4.86 -14.67 -9.15
N ARG A 120 -3.78 -13.89 -9.21
CA ARG A 120 -3.07 -13.60 -10.48
C ARG A 120 -2.48 -14.85 -11.12
N VAL A 121 -1.81 -15.70 -10.33
CA VAL A 121 -1.24 -16.96 -10.84
C VAL A 121 -2.33 -17.91 -11.35
N CYS A 122 -3.50 -17.91 -10.71
CA CYS A 122 -4.59 -18.80 -11.12
C CYS A 122 -5.47 -18.24 -12.25
N GLU A 123 -5.43 -16.94 -12.55
CA GLU A 123 -6.12 -16.35 -13.72
C GLU A 123 -5.30 -16.48 -15.00
N GLU A 124 -3.96 -16.54 -14.93
CA GLU A 124 -3.09 -16.72 -16.10
C GLU A 124 -3.16 -18.13 -16.72
N GLU A 125 -3.75 -19.13 -16.04
CA GLU A 125 -3.87 -20.51 -16.54
C GLU A 125 -5.18 -20.79 -17.31
N GLU A 126 -6.15 -19.88 -17.36
CA GLU A 126 -7.43 -20.10 -18.07
C GLU A 126 -7.42 -19.66 -19.55
N ASP A 127 -6.37 -18.97 -20.02
CA ASP A 127 -6.29 -18.42 -21.40
C ASP A 127 -5.50 -19.27 -22.41
N GLU A 128 -4.94 -20.43 -22.02
CA GLU A 128 -4.37 -21.39 -22.99
C GLU A 128 -5.45 -22.40 -23.43
N GLU A 129 -6.33 -22.01 -24.36
CA GLU A 129 -7.16 -22.98 -25.08
C GLU A 129 -6.27 -23.92 -25.92
N PRO A 130 -6.49 -25.25 -25.88
CA PRO A 130 -5.77 -26.18 -26.72
C PRO A 130 -6.20 -26.01 -28.19
N VAL A 131 -5.27 -25.60 -29.04
CA VAL A 131 -5.42 -25.67 -30.50
C VAL A 131 -5.44 -27.16 -30.89
N GLU A 132 -6.63 -27.74 -31.05
CA GLU A 132 -6.80 -29.03 -31.71
C GLU A 132 -6.49 -28.91 -33.22
N GLN A 133 -5.57 -29.74 -33.71
CA GLN A 133 -5.45 -30.14 -35.12
C GLN A 133 -5.66 -31.65 -35.23
#